data_AF-A0A3D5T1W9-F1
#
_entry.id   AF-A0A3D5T1W9-F1
#
_cell.length_a   1.000
_cell.length_b   1.000
_cell.length_c   1.000
_cell.angle_alpha   90.00
_cell.angle_beta   90.00
_cell.angle_gamma   90.00
#
_symmetry.space_group_name_H-M   'P 1'
#
loop_
_entity.id
_entity.type
_entity.pdbx_description
1 polymer ?
#
loop_
_entity_poly.entity_id
_entity_poly.type
_entity_poly.pdbx_seq_one_letter_code
_entity_poly.pdbx_strand_id
1 'polypeptide(L)' 'MTDKVKKTKADWKKELTPEQFHVLREAGTEAAFTGEYWNMH' A
#
# COMPACT_ATOMS: atom_id res chain seq x y z
N MET A 1 18.85 -7.13 -12.29
CA MET A 1 17.73 -7.60 -13.14
C MET A 1 16.44 -7.19 -12.45
N THR A 2 15.53 -6.49 -13.14
CA THR A 2 14.25 -6.06 -12.58
C THR A 2 13.14 -6.98 -13.08
N ASP A 3 12.91 -8.06 -12.34
CA ASP A 3 11.74 -8.90 -12.57
C ASP A 3 10.47 -8.10 -12.30
N LYS A 4 9.50 -8.18 -13.22
CA LYS A 4 8.19 -7.54 -13.01
C LYS A 4 7.47 -8.29 -11.89
N VAL A 5 7.04 -7.55 -10.86
CA VAL A 5 6.27 -8.13 -9.76
C VAL A 5 4.95 -8.69 -10.29
N LYS A 6 4.82 -10.03 -10.29
CA LYS A 6 3.59 -10.75 -10.62
C LYS A 6 2.97 -11.30 -9.35
N LYS A 7 1.97 -10.60 -8.82
CA LYS A 7 1.21 -11.02 -7.63
C LYS A 7 -0.28 -10.84 -7.87
N THR A 8 -1.09 -11.73 -7.32
CA THR A 8 -2.55 -11.67 -7.42
C THR A 8 -3.10 -10.60 -6.47
N LYS A 9 -4.35 -10.14 -6.68
CA LYS A 9 -5.02 -9.27 -5.71
C LYS A 9 -5.11 -9.92 -4.32
N ALA A 10 -5.26 -11.24 -4.26
CA ALA A 10 -5.35 -11.98 -3.00
C ALA A 10 -4.00 -12.03 -2.26
N ASP A 11 -2.88 -12.19 -2.97
CA ASP A 11 -1.54 -12.05 -2.38
C ASP A 11 -1.33 -10.67 -1.79
N TRP A 12 -1.64 -9.62 -2.56
CA TRP A 12 -1.51 -8.26 -2.08
C TRP A 12 -2.37 -7.96 -0.86
N LYS A 13 -3.59 -8.50 -0.80
CA LYS A 13 -4.47 -8.36 0.38
C LYS A 13 -3.96 -9.12 1.62
N LYS A 14 -3.11 -10.13 1.45
CA LYS A 14 -2.49 -10.86 2.58
C LYS A 14 -1.24 -10.15 3.08
N GLU A 15 -0.47 -9.53 2.18
CA GLU A 15 0.80 -8.87 2.51
C GLU A 15 0.62 -7.42 2.97
N LEU A 16 -0.40 -6.72 2.49
CA LEU A 16 -0.68 -5.32 2.82
C LEU A 16 -1.76 -5.23 3.89
N THR A 17 -1.67 -4.18 4.72
CA THR A 17 -2.82 -3.80 5.55
C THR A 17 -3.99 -3.34 4.66
N PRO A 18 -5.23 -3.37 5.17
CA PRO A 18 -6.39 -2.90 4.40
C PRO A 18 -6.20 -1.47 3.85
N GLU A 19 -5.62 -0.57 4.65
CA GLU A 19 -5.35 0.82 4.25
C GLU A 19 -4.25 0.91 3.18
N GLN A 20 -3.15 0.17 3.33
CA GLN A 20 -2.09 0.12 2.32
C GLN A 20 -2.61 -0.46 1.00
N PHE A 21 -3.44 -1.50 1.05
CA PHE A 21 -4.04 -2.06 -0.16
C PHE A 21 -4.95 -1.02 -0.85
N HIS A 22 -5.78 -0.33 -0.07
CA HIS A 22 -6.68 0.69 -0.59
C HIS A 22 -5.91 1.84 -1.28
N VAL A 23 -4.88 2.38 -0.62
CA VAL A 23 -4.06 3.46 -1.19
C VAL A 23 -3.24 2.98 -2.40
N LEU A 24 -2.50 1.89 -2.27
CA LEU A 24 -1.55 1.43 -3.30
C LEU A 24 -2.20 0.76 -4.51
N ARG A 25 -3.37 0.12 -4.34
CA ARG A 25 -3.99 -0.71 -5.39
C ARG A 25 -5.38 -0.23 -5.81
N GLU A 26 -6.10 0.49 -4.96
CA GLU A 26 -7.41 1.07 -5.29
C GLU A 26 -7.33 2.58 -5.56
N ALA A 27 -6.12 3.15 -5.59
CA ALA A 27 -5.87 4.59 -5.74
C ALA A 27 -6.59 5.44 -4.68
N GLY A 28 -6.77 4.88 -3.48
CA GLY A 28 -7.23 5.60 -2.32
C GLY A 28 -6.22 6.65 -1.85
N THR A 29 -6.67 7.57 -1.02
CA THR A 29 -5.81 8.57 -0.36
C THR A 29 -5.86 8.32 1.14
N GLU A 30 -4.69 8.29 1.78
CA GLU A 30 -4.61 8.21 3.24
C GLU A 30 -5.22 9.45 3.89
N ALA A 31 -5.71 9.32 5.13
CA ALA A 31 -6.25 10.46 5.84
C ALA A 31 -5.15 11.49 6.14
N ALA A 32 -5.54 12.77 6.24
CA ALA A 32 -4.59 13.83 6.49
C ALA A 32 -3.84 13.60 7.81
N PHE A 33 -2.50 13.67 7.76
CA PHE A 33 -1.62 13.55 8.92
C PHE A 33 -1.64 12.19 9.63
N THR A 34 -2.11 11.12 8.98
CA THR A 34 -2.17 9.77 9.58
C THR A 34 -1.11 8.80 9.08
N GLY A 35 -0.33 9.16 8.05
CA GLY A 35 0.71 8.30 7.52
C GLY A 35 1.80 7.99 8.55
N GLU A 36 2.26 6.75 8.60
CA GLU A 36 3.33 6.30 9.51
C GLU A 36 4.58 7.19 9.42
N TYR A 37 4.88 7.70 8.22
CA TYR A 37 6.05 8.52 7.92
C TYR A 37 5.75 10.02 7.84
N TRP A 38 4.53 10.47 8.12
CA TRP A 38 4.12 11.88 7.97
C TRP A 38 5.01 12.84 8.79
N ASN A 39 5.40 12.45 10.00
CA ASN A 39 6.13 13.32 10.94
C ASN A 39 7.44 12.68 11.42
N MET A 40 8.16 12.03 10.51
CA MET A 40 9.52 11.55 10.76
C MET A 40 10.51 12.59 10.22
N HIS A 41 11.41 13.07 11.08
CA HIS A 41 12.47 14.05 10.76
C HIS A 41 13.85 13.41 10.79
#